data_AF-A0A315X8S4-F1
#
_entry.id   AF-A0A315X8S4-F1
#
_cell.length_a   1.000
_cell.length_b   1.000
_cell.length_c   1.000
_cell.angle_alpha   90.00
_cell.angle_beta   90.00
_cell.angle_gamma   90.00
#
_symmetry.space_group_name_H-M   'P 1'
#
loop_
_entity.id
_entity.type
_entity.pdbx_description
1 polymer ?
#
loop_
_entity_poly.entity_id
_entity_poly.type
_entity_poly.pdbx_seq_one_letter_code
_entity_poly.pdbx_strand_id
1 'polypeptide(L)'
;MPEIPGLKLAPNWTSAAGALEGILAHLGQPLPRHAIMGLTGHAWHFCLGTRAGVAALPSGPADLDWGPMVGRYERTGFRWERFAADVPRGGGEHPDRAAAVAWATAHLDAGRPLIGWDFHLHEHAIVYGYSRERAGFLVHDILSEEVGPFVPWDAWPSGVAGIELFAPVAPVEVDPVEAVAGSLETALLCFAGADGPEDSQPRGTAGMTAWAEVLEGEAEVDRAGNAYTLAVLQAARMDGAAFLADIADSIPDLAGPLGAAARAIQEQVKALAPLITLFPFPTGGHGNVNNPGLRRAAAMALRRAAQHERSAAAAIAEALAMFAE
;
A
#
# COMPACT_ATOMS: atom_id res chain seq x y z
N MET A 1 6.88 -26.48 16.97
CA MET A 1 6.91 -25.36 16.01
C MET A 1 5.57 -24.67 16.14
N PRO A 2 5.51 -23.45 16.69
CA PRO A 2 4.28 -22.68 16.71
C PRO A 2 3.90 -22.29 15.28
N GLU A 3 2.69 -22.65 14.88
CA GLU A 3 2.14 -22.38 13.57
C GLU A 3 0.65 -22.10 13.72
N ILE A 4 0.19 -21.03 13.08
CA ILE A 4 -1.20 -20.63 13.02
C ILE A 4 -1.75 -21.13 11.66
N PRO A 5 -2.58 -22.18 11.63
CA PRO A 5 -2.97 -22.83 10.38
C PRO A 5 -3.96 -21.97 9.58
N GLY A 6 -3.92 -22.14 8.25
CA GLY A 6 -4.95 -21.61 7.35
C GLY A 6 -4.82 -20.13 6.97
N LEU A 7 -3.76 -19.45 7.40
CA LEU A 7 -3.45 -18.09 6.97
C LEU A 7 -2.85 -18.08 5.56
N LYS A 8 -3.40 -17.22 4.71
CA LYS A 8 -2.91 -17.00 3.34
C LYS A 8 -2.99 -15.53 2.99
N LEU A 9 -2.00 -15.06 2.24
CA LEU A 9 -2.03 -13.71 1.67
C LEU A 9 -3.22 -13.61 0.71
N ALA A 10 -4.08 -12.60 0.89
CA ALA A 10 -5.17 -12.38 -0.05
C ALA A 10 -4.63 -11.80 -1.38
N PRO A 11 -5.19 -12.17 -2.55
CA PRO A 11 -4.69 -11.69 -3.84
C PRO A 11 -4.90 -10.18 -4.02
N ASN A 12 -3.89 -9.35 -3.75
CA ASN A 12 -3.97 -7.88 -3.83
C ASN A 12 -2.67 -7.31 -4.44
N TRP A 13 -2.78 -6.25 -5.23
CA TRP A 13 -1.61 -5.52 -5.75
C TRP A 13 -0.86 -4.76 -4.67
N THR A 14 -1.51 -4.43 -3.55
CA THR A 14 -0.88 -3.92 -2.34
C THR A 14 -0.72 -5.05 -1.34
N SER A 15 0.49 -5.59 -1.23
CA SER A 15 0.80 -6.76 -0.39
C SER A 15 0.43 -6.57 1.08
N ALA A 16 0.63 -5.36 1.64
CA ALA A 16 0.25 -5.04 3.02
C ALA A 16 -1.26 -5.18 3.26
N ALA A 17 -2.07 -4.67 2.32
CA ALA A 17 -3.52 -4.80 2.38
C ALA A 17 -3.97 -6.25 2.18
N GLY A 18 -3.30 -7.01 1.31
CA GLY A 18 -3.53 -8.45 1.15
C GLY A 18 -3.21 -9.26 2.42
N ALA A 19 -2.17 -8.88 3.15
CA ALA A 19 -1.81 -9.49 4.43
C ALA A 19 -2.86 -9.17 5.51
N LEU A 20 -3.29 -7.90 5.57
CA LEU A 20 -4.36 -7.46 6.46
C LEU A 20 -5.69 -8.17 6.16
N GLU A 21 -6.09 -8.29 4.89
CA GLU A 21 -7.28 -9.02 4.44
C GLU A 21 -7.23 -10.49 4.89
N GLY A 22 -6.11 -11.17 4.68
CA GLY A 22 -5.91 -12.56 5.10
C GLY A 22 -5.99 -12.74 6.62
N ILE A 23 -5.39 -11.82 7.38
CA ILE A 23 -5.43 -11.86 8.85
C ILE A 23 -6.84 -11.59 9.38
N LEU A 24 -7.54 -10.56 8.88
CA LEU A 24 -8.90 -10.24 9.32
C LEU A 24 -9.88 -11.38 9.02
N ALA A 25 -9.75 -12.02 7.85
CA ALA A 25 -10.54 -13.20 7.51
C ALA A 25 -10.28 -14.36 8.51
N HIS A 26 -9.02 -14.60 8.87
CA HIS A 26 -8.66 -15.62 9.86
C HIS A 26 -9.21 -15.30 11.26
N LEU A 27 -9.21 -14.02 11.66
CA LEU A 27 -9.75 -13.57 12.94
C LEU A 27 -11.29 -13.54 13.00
N GLY A 28 -11.98 -13.95 11.92
CA GLY A 28 -13.43 -14.02 11.86
C GLY A 28 -14.12 -12.67 11.61
N GLN A 29 -13.37 -11.67 11.15
CA GLN A 29 -13.87 -10.33 10.84
C GLN A 29 -13.51 -9.93 9.41
N PRO A 30 -13.95 -10.69 8.39
CA PRO A 30 -13.65 -10.34 7.01
C PRO A 30 -14.28 -8.99 6.66
N LEU A 31 -13.52 -8.14 5.98
CA LEU A 31 -13.99 -6.91 5.37
C LEU A 31 -13.89 -7.00 3.85
N PRO A 32 -14.78 -6.34 3.09
CA PRO A 32 -14.58 -6.18 1.65
C PRO A 32 -13.22 -5.52 1.38
N ARG A 33 -12.54 -5.95 0.31
CA ARG A 33 -11.22 -5.39 -0.06
C ARG A 33 -11.24 -3.87 -0.16
N HIS A 34 -12.24 -3.30 -0.82
CA HIS A 34 -12.36 -1.85 -0.98
C HIS A 34 -12.46 -1.14 0.37
N ALA A 35 -13.12 -1.74 1.36
CA ALA A 35 -13.18 -1.21 2.72
C ALA A 35 -11.79 -1.24 3.39
N ILE A 36 -11.05 -2.34 3.28
CA ILE A 36 -9.67 -2.43 3.78
C ILE A 36 -8.80 -1.36 3.14
N MET A 37 -8.81 -1.27 1.81
CA MET A 37 -8.00 -0.32 1.05
C MET A 37 -8.34 1.14 1.38
N GLY A 38 -9.63 1.47 1.47
CA GLY A 38 -10.11 2.82 1.76
C GLY A 38 -9.87 3.26 3.20
N LEU A 39 -10.21 2.43 4.19
CA LEU A 39 -10.07 2.73 5.62
C LEU A 39 -8.60 2.97 6.01
N THR A 40 -7.70 2.20 5.41
CA THR A 40 -6.28 2.18 5.80
C THR A 40 -5.42 3.17 5.02
N GLY A 41 -5.94 3.75 3.94
CA GLY A 41 -5.21 4.67 3.08
C GLY A 41 -4.46 4.02 1.91
N HIS A 42 -4.41 2.69 1.86
CA HIS A 42 -3.78 1.94 0.75
C HIS A 42 -4.42 2.23 -0.61
N ALA A 43 -5.70 2.61 -0.66
CA ALA A 43 -6.38 3.05 -1.87
C ALA A 43 -5.86 4.40 -2.42
N TRP A 44 -5.23 5.22 -1.58
CA TRP A 44 -4.95 6.64 -1.84
C TRP A 44 -3.46 6.95 -1.99
N HIS A 45 -2.62 6.20 -1.29
CA HIS A 45 -1.18 6.39 -1.35
C HIS A 45 -0.67 6.33 -2.80
N PHE A 46 0.31 7.18 -3.10
CA PHE A 46 1.09 7.13 -4.33
C PHE A 46 2.42 7.85 -4.12
N CYS A 47 3.51 7.18 -4.49
CA CYS A 47 4.84 7.76 -4.60
C CYS A 47 5.45 7.37 -5.96
N LEU A 48 6.02 8.37 -6.64
CA LEU A 48 6.93 8.12 -7.76
C LEU A 48 8.33 7.88 -7.20
N GLY A 49 8.70 6.63 -6.99
CA GLY A 49 10.03 6.29 -6.49
C GLY A 49 11.14 6.76 -7.46
N THR A 50 12.09 7.54 -6.95
CA THR A 50 13.25 8.05 -7.70
C THR A 50 14.56 7.78 -6.97
N ARG A 51 15.64 7.49 -7.73
CA ARG A 51 17.00 7.36 -7.17
C ARG A 51 18.03 7.57 -8.27
N ALA A 52 19.05 8.38 -7.99
CA ALA A 52 20.22 8.55 -8.85
C ALA A 52 19.89 8.86 -10.33
N GLY A 53 18.84 9.65 -10.58
CA GLY A 53 18.42 10.05 -11.93
C GLY A 53 17.47 9.07 -12.64
N VAL A 54 17.13 7.94 -12.00
CA VAL A 54 16.11 7.00 -12.48
C VAL A 54 14.81 7.22 -11.73
N ALA A 55 13.69 7.23 -12.45
CA ALA A 55 12.35 7.42 -11.91
C ALA A 55 11.45 6.19 -12.14
N ALA A 56 10.30 6.17 -11.47
CA ALA A 56 9.33 5.07 -11.46
C ALA A 56 9.93 3.75 -10.93
N LEU A 57 10.75 3.83 -9.89
CA LEU A 57 11.30 2.66 -9.22
C LEU A 57 10.19 1.84 -8.53
N PRO A 58 10.31 0.50 -8.50
CA PRO A 58 9.29 -0.36 -7.91
C PRO A 58 9.13 -0.22 -6.39
N SER A 59 10.02 0.53 -5.72
CA SER A 59 9.90 0.84 -4.29
C SER A 59 8.81 1.87 -3.99
N GLY A 60 8.41 2.68 -4.97
CA GLY A 60 7.44 3.78 -4.78
C GLY A 60 6.11 3.33 -4.14
N PRO A 61 5.45 2.27 -4.63
CA PRO A 61 4.19 1.80 -4.04
C PRO A 61 4.22 1.43 -2.55
N ALA A 62 5.39 1.12 -1.97
CA ALA A 62 5.55 0.78 -0.56
C ALA A 62 6.14 1.94 0.29
N ASP A 63 6.34 3.11 -0.32
CA ASP A 63 7.02 4.26 0.26
C ASP A 63 6.04 5.20 1.01
N LEU A 64 5.35 4.62 1.98
CA LEU A 64 4.37 5.26 2.85
C LEU A 64 4.90 5.44 4.28
N ASP A 65 4.24 6.33 5.02
CA ASP A 65 4.54 6.49 6.44
C ASP A 65 3.91 5.35 7.23
N TRP A 66 4.76 4.39 7.63
CA TRP A 66 4.35 3.20 8.39
C TRP A 66 3.99 3.51 9.85
N GLY A 67 4.34 4.68 10.39
CA GLY A 67 3.98 5.10 11.76
C GLY A 67 2.47 5.18 11.98
N PRO A 68 1.75 6.00 11.22
CA PRO A 68 0.31 6.12 11.28
C PRO A 68 -0.46 4.82 11.00
N MET A 69 0.15 3.77 10.41
CA MET A 69 -0.58 2.55 10.04
C MET A 69 -1.19 1.83 11.23
N VAL A 70 -0.64 1.96 12.44
CA VAL A 70 -1.26 1.39 13.65
C VAL A 70 -2.69 1.93 13.82
N GLY A 71 -2.85 3.26 13.77
CA GLY A 71 -4.16 3.89 13.90
C GLY A 71 -5.06 3.65 12.69
N ARG A 72 -4.47 3.57 11.47
CA ARG A 72 -5.25 3.30 10.25
C ARG A 72 -5.76 1.85 10.21
N TYR A 73 -4.97 0.88 10.65
CA TYR A 73 -5.40 -0.53 10.75
C TYR A 73 -6.39 -0.71 11.89
N GLU A 74 -6.36 0.12 12.94
CA GLU A 74 -7.34 0.06 14.02
C GLU A 74 -8.79 0.30 13.55
N ARG A 75 -8.98 1.10 12.49
CA ARG A 75 -10.29 1.31 11.84
C ARG A 75 -10.91 0.03 11.26
N THR A 76 -10.14 -1.06 11.14
CA THR A 76 -10.64 -2.37 10.72
C THR A 76 -11.21 -3.21 11.88
N GLY A 77 -11.19 -2.68 13.10
CA GLY A 77 -11.83 -3.25 14.29
C GLY A 77 -10.90 -4.11 15.16
N PHE A 78 -9.59 -3.94 15.03
CA PHE A 78 -8.60 -4.54 15.92
C PHE A 78 -7.59 -3.51 16.36
N ARG A 79 -7.19 -3.49 17.64
CA ARG A 79 -6.00 -2.77 18.05
C ARG A 79 -4.77 -3.42 17.44
N TRP A 80 -3.82 -2.62 16.98
CA TRP A 80 -2.54 -3.09 16.43
C TRP A 80 -1.36 -2.63 17.27
N GLU A 81 -0.31 -3.44 17.29
CA GLU A 81 1.03 -3.06 17.73
C GLU A 81 2.00 -3.08 16.55
N ARG A 82 3.03 -2.24 16.60
CA ARG A 82 4.09 -2.15 15.58
C ARG A 82 5.45 -2.32 16.24
N PHE A 83 6.30 -3.14 15.62
CA PHE A 83 7.74 -3.12 15.85
C PHE A 83 8.40 -2.53 14.61
N ALA A 84 9.19 -1.47 14.81
CA ALA A 84 9.91 -0.81 13.74
C ALA A 84 11.36 -0.55 14.14
N ALA A 85 12.27 -0.69 13.18
CA ALA A 85 13.66 -0.29 13.36
C ALA A 85 14.30 0.12 12.03
N ASP A 86 15.08 1.20 12.03
CA ASP A 86 15.65 1.78 10.82
C ASP A 86 16.80 0.95 10.25
N VAL A 87 17.03 1.07 8.93
CA VAL A 87 18.20 0.48 8.26
C VAL A 87 19.50 0.90 8.99
N PRO A 88 20.38 -0.06 9.34
CA PRO A 88 21.64 0.27 9.99
C PRO A 88 22.52 1.19 9.15
N ARG A 89 23.09 2.22 9.78
CA ARG A 89 24.06 3.11 9.14
C ARG A 89 25.29 2.30 8.69
N GLY A 90 25.56 2.28 7.38
CA GLY A 90 26.72 1.60 6.79
C GLY A 90 26.46 0.16 6.31
N GLY A 91 25.23 -0.34 6.43
CA GLY A 91 24.88 -1.73 6.07
C GLY A 91 25.40 -2.75 7.08
N GLY A 92 24.91 -3.99 6.99
CA GLY A 92 25.31 -5.10 7.87
C GLY A 92 24.14 -5.69 8.67
N GLU A 93 24.47 -6.50 9.68
CA GLU A 93 23.46 -7.11 10.55
C GLU A 93 22.65 -6.06 11.31
N HIS A 94 21.33 -6.25 11.34
CA HIS A 94 20.42 -5.34 12.01
C HIS A 94 20.55 -5.51 13.54
N PRO A 95 20.95 -4.46 14.30
CA PRO A 95 21.16 -4.60 15.75
C PRO A 95 19.88 -4.99 16.49
N ASP A 96 18.74 -4.52 15.98
CA ASP A 96 17.41 -4.84 16.54
C ASP A 96 16.82 -6.17 16.04
N ARG A 97 17.51 -6.95 15.20
CA ARG A 97 17.01 -8.24 14.68
C ARG A 97 16.60 -9.18 15.81
N ALA A 98 17.44 -9.32 16.83
CA ALA A 98 17.17 -10.21 17.96
C ALA A 98 15.93 -9.74 18.74
N ALA A 99 15.75 -8.43 18.92
CA ALA A 99 14.58 -7.86 19.58
C ALA A 99 13.31 -8.03 18.73
N ALA A 100 13.40 -7.85 17.41
CA ALA A 100 12.30 -8.07 16.48
C ALA A 100 11.85 -9.54 16.46
N VAL A 101 12.80 -10.48 16.42
CA VAL A 101 12.52 -11.92 16.52
C VAL A 101 11.86 -12.26 17.85
N ALA A 102 12.36 -11.71 18.96
CA ALA A 102 11.73 -11.92 20.27
C ALA A 102 10.29 -11.38 20.31
N TRP A 103 10.07 -10.17 19.79
CA TRP A 103 8.74 -9.54 19.72
C TRP A 103 7.78 -10.35 18.83
N ALA A 104 8.24 -10.77 17.65
CA ALA A 104 7.46 -11.56 16.70
C ALA A 104 7.09 -12.92 17.28
N THR A 105 8.05 -13.64 17.85
CA THR A 105 7.80 -14.97 18.44
C THR A 105 6.86 -14.91 19.65
N ALA A 106 6.93 -13.85 20.47
CA ALA A 106 5.99 -13.66 21.57
C ALA A 106 4.54 -13.48 21.10
N HIS A 107 4.33 -12.76 20.00
CA HIS A 107 3.00 -12.61 19.38
C HIS A 107 2.49 -13.91 18.75
N LEU A 108 3.36 -14.63 18.05
CA LEU A 108 3.03 -15.92 17.44
C LEU A 108 2.71 -16.98 18.51
N ASP A 109 3.45 -16.99 19.64
CA ASP A 109 3.16 -17.85 20.79
C ASP A 109 1.80 -17.52 21.43
N ALA A 110 1.35 -16.26 21.33
CA ALA A 110 0.01 -15.82 21.73
C ALA A 110 -1.08 -16.08 20.66
N GLY A 111 -0.75 -16.77 19.57
CA GLY A 111 -1.68 -17.08 18.48
C GLY A 111 -2.01 -15.89 17.58
N ARG A 112 -1.17 -14.84 17.56
CA ARG A 112 -1.38 -13.63 16.76
C ARG A 112 -0.48 -13.66 15.52
N PRO A 113 -1.04 -13.72 14.31
CA PRO A 113 -0.25 -13.62 13.10
C PRO A 113 0.25 -12.19 12.90
N LEU A 114 1.30 -12.02 12.10
CA LEU A 114 1.93 -10.71 11.87
C LEU A 114 1.83 -10.33 10.40
N ILE A 115 1.79 -9.04 10.13
CA ILE A 115 2.21 -8.49 8.83
C ILE A 115 3.67 -8.11 8.98
N GLY A 116 4.52 -8.47 8.02
CA GLY A 116 5.91 -8.03 8.02
C GLY A 116 6.43 -7.73 6.63
N TRP A 117 7.48 -6.93 6.55
CA TRP A 117 8.13 -6.52 5.31
C TRP A 117 9.46 -7.27 5.08
N ASP A 118 9.90 -7.32 3.82
CA ASP A 118 11.25 -7.70 3.40
C ASP A 118 11.62 -9.18 3.59
N PHE A 119 10.71 -10.09 3.21
CA PHE A 119 10.90 -11.54 3.28
C PHE A 119 11.54 -12.12 2.01
N HIS A 120 10.86 -12.95 1.21
CA HIS A 120 11.44 -13.47 -0.04
C HIS A 120 11.54 -12.39 -1.12
N LEU A 121 10.72 -11.35 -1.00
CA LEU A 121 10.68 -10.18 -1.85
C LEU A 121 10.62 -8.94 -0.96
N HIS A 122 11.03 -7.78 -1.49
CA HIS A 122 10.80 -6.47 -0.87
C HIS A 122 9.30 -6.11 -0.96
N GLU A 123 8.47 -6.93 -0.31
CA GLU A 123 7.02 -6.87 -0.24
C GLU A 123 6.55 -7.36 1.15
N HIS A 124 5.27 -7.15 1.47
CA HIS A 124 4.70 -7.64 2.72
C HIS A 124 4.28 -9.11 2.66
N ALA A 125 4.42 -9.79 3.79
CA ALA A 125 3.97 -11.16 4.01
C ALA A 125 3.10 -11.25 5.27
N ILE A 126 2.35 -12.36 5.36
CA ILE A 126 1.82 -12.83 6.64
C ILE A 126 2.86 -13.72 7.30
N VAL A 127 3.30 -13.38 8.51
CA VAL A 127 4.07 -14.29 9.37
C VAL A 127 3.08 -15.08 10.23
N TYR A 128 3.04 -16.39 10.05
CA TYR A 128 2.07 -17.26 10.73
C TYR A 128 2.72 -18.30 11.65
N GLY A 129 4.06 -18.33 11.73
CA GLY A 129 4.75 -19.24 12.61
C GLY A 129 6.26 -19.04 12.61
N TYR A 130 6.97 -19.88 13.36
CA TYR A 130 8.43 -19.85 13.41
C TYR A 130 9.01 -21.20 13.86
N SER A 131 10.28 -21.43 13.52
CA SER A 131 11.06 -22.58 13.98
C SER A 131 12.32 -22.13 14.69
N ARG A 132 12.43 -22.44 16.00
CA ARG A 132 13.67 -22.22 16.78
C ARG A 132 14.80 -23.14 16.31
N GLU A 133 14.46 -24.38 15.94
CA GLU A 133 15.43 -25.37 15.45
C GLU A 133 16.08 -24.92 14.14
N ARG A 134 15.28 -24.36 13.23
CA ARG A 134 15.76 -23.86 11.94
C ARG A 134 16.15 -22.37 11.95
N ALA A 135 15.96 -21.69 13.08
CA ALA A 135 16.17 -20.25 13.25
C ALA A 135 15.51 -19.41 12.14
N GLY A 136 14.18 -19.49 12.00
CA GLY A 136 13.48 -18.74 10.95
C GLY A 136 11.97 -18.63 11.14
N PHE A 137 11.36 -17.79 10.30
CA PHE A 137 9.92 -17.57 10.24
C PHE A 137 9.24 -18.48 9.21
N LEU A 138 7.97 -18.77 9.46
CA LEU A 138 7.03 -19.29 8.47
C LEU A 138 6.18 -18.12 7.96
N VAL A 139 6.21 -17.89 6.66
CA VAL A 139 5.58 -16.76 5.99
C VAL A 139 4.73 -17.19 4.80
N HIS A 140 3.73 -16.38 4.49
CA HIS A 140 2.99 -16.45 3.23
C HIS A 140 3.07 -15.09 2.54
N ASP A 141 3.85 -15.04 1.47
CA ASP A 141 4.02 -13.92 0.55
C ASP A 141 3.72 -14.36 -0.89
N ILE A 142 3.98 -13.48 -1.86
CA ILE A 142 3.72 -13.72 -3.28
C ILE A 142 4.61 -14.81 -3.91
N LEU A 143 5.73 -15.17 -3.28
CA LEU A 143 6.68 -16.17 -3.78
C LEU A 143 6.59 -17.51 -3.03
N SER A 144 5.76 -17.59 -1.99
CA SER A 144 5.73 -18.73 -1.08
C SER A 144 5.30 -20.03 -1.76
N GLU A 145 4.53 -19.98 -2.84
CA GLU A 145 4.16 -21.18 -3.61
C GLU A 145 5.36 -21.74 -4.41
N GLU A 146 6.28 -20.87 -4.83
CA GLU A 146 7.45 -21.22 -5.64
C GLU A 146 8.68 -21.55 -4.81
N VAL A 147 8.95 -20.79 -3.75
CA VAL A 147 10.18 -20.91 -2.95
C VAL A 147 9.95 -21.57 -1.58
N GLY A 148 8.70 -21.83 -1.23
CA GLY A 148 8.28 -22.36 0.06
C GLY A 148 8.12 -21.27 1.13
N PRO A 149 7.60 -21.63 2.31
CA PRO A 149 7.15 -20.64 3.29
C PRO A 149 8.22 -20.23 4.31
N PHE A 150 9.49 -20.59 4.14
CA PHE A 150 10.48 -20.47 5.22
C PHE A 150 11.53 -19.40 4.94
N VAL A 151 11.66 -18.43 5.85
CA VAL A 151 12.69 -17.40 5.81
C VAL A 151 13.62 -17.50 7.03
N PRO A 152 14.93 -17.76 6.84
CA PRO A 152 15.91 -17.73 7.92
C PRO A 152 16.01 -16.35 8.59
N TRP A 153 16.20 -16.29 9.90
CA TRP A 153 16.37 -15.03 10.65
C TRP A 153 17.65 -14.29 10.28
N ASP A 154 18.72 -14.98 9.88
CA ASP A 154 19.97 -14.35 9.45
C ASP A 154 19.89 -13.71 8.07
N ALA A 155 18.95 -14.17 7.24
CA ALA A 155 18.61 -13.61 5.93
C ALA A 155 17.58 -12.47 5.98
N TRP A 156 16.96 -12.21 7.15
CA TRP A 156 15.92 -11.21 7.33
C TRP A 156 16.30 -10.12 8.36
N PRO A 157 15.98 -8.83 8.12
CA PRO A 157 15.61 -8.26 6.82
C PRO A 157 16.81 -8.33 5.85
N SER A 158 16.58 -8.10 4.56
CA SER A 158 17.59 -8.22 3.50
C SER A 158 18.63 -7.08 3.52
N GLY A 159 18.49 -6.11 4.43
CA GLY A 159 19.35 -4.94 4.57
C GLY A 159 19.04 -3.79 3.59
N VAL A 160 18.00 -3.92 2.76
CA VAL A 160 17.52 -2.87 1.84
C VAL A 160 16.57 -1.91 2.55
N ALA A 161 15.77 -2.42 3.47
CA ALA A 161 14.81 -1.67 4.27
C ALA A 161 14.97 -1.97 5.76
N GLY A 162 14.34 -1.12 6.59
CA GLY A 162 14.26 -1.34 8.02
C GLY A 162 13.38 -2.55 8.36
N ILE A 163 13.27 -2.85 9.65
CA ILE A 163 12.30 -3.83 10.14
C ILE A 163 10.95 -3.14 10.28
N GLU A 164 9.91 -3.74 9.69
CA GLU A 164 8.51 -3.35 9.88
C GLU A 164 7.69 -4.60 10.16
N LEU A 165 7.06 -4.64 11.35
CA LEU A 165 6.16 -5.71 11.77
C LEU A 165 4.91 -5.12 12.43
N PHE A 166 3.75 -5.71 12.15
CA PHE A 166 2.47 -5.35 12.76
C PHE A 166 1.75 -6.59 13.28
N ALA A 167 1.13 -6.48 14.46
CA ALA A 167 0.35 -7.57 15.05
C ALA A 167 -1.03 -7.09 15.52
N PRO A 168 -2.12 -7.82 15.23
CA PRO A 168 -3.42 -7.58 15.83
C PRO A 168 -3.40 -8.07 17.28
N VAL A 169 -3.84 -7.23 18.21
CA VAL A 169 -3.74 -7.47 19.65
C VAL A 169 -5.06 -7.92 20.26
N ALA A 170 -6.13 -7.19 19.94
CA ALA A 170 -7.48 -7.43 20.46
C ALA A 170 -8.52 -6.76 19.56
N PRO A 171 -9.75 -7.32 19.46
CA PRO A 171 -10.87 -6.62 18.84
C PRO A 171 -11.14 -5.29 19.56
N VAL A 172 -11.55 -4.28 18.81
CA VAL A 172 -12.02 -3.00 19.34
C VAL A 172 -13.32 -2.60 18.66
N GLU A 173 -14.19 -1.94 19.42
CA GLU A 173 -15.35 -1.26 18.84
C GLU A 173 -14.87 0.01 18.16
N VAL A 174 -15.24 0.19 16.90
CA VAL A 174 -14.86 1.35 16.08
C VAL A 174 -16.11 2.16 15.83
N ASP A 175 -16.07 3.45 16.15
CA ASP A 175 -17.13 4.37 15.76
C ASP A 175 -17.12 4.50 14.22
N PRO A 176 -18.20 4.10 13.52
CA PRO A 176 -18.26 4.18 12.07
C PRO A 176 -18.08 5.60 11.53
N VAL A 177 -18.56 6.61 12.26
CA VAL A 177 -18.46 8.02 11.86
C VAL A 177 -17.00 8.47 11.94
N GLU A 178 -16.32 8.20 13.05
CA GLU A 178 -14.90 8.54 13.22
C GLU A 178 -14.01 7.79 12.23
N ALA A 179 -14.30 6.51 11.96
CA ALA A 179 -13.54 5.71 11.01
C ALA A 179 -13.67 6.22 9.58
N VAL A 180 -14.91 6.57 9.16
CA VAL A 180 -15.14 7.16 7.84
C VAL A 180 -14.46 8.52 7.74
N ALA A 181 -14.70 9.44 8.68
CA ALA A 181 -14.07 10.76 8.69
C ALA A 181 -12.52 10.64 8.64
N GLY A 182 -11.93 9.83 9.51
CA GLY A 182 -10.48 9.62 9.53
C GLY A 182 -9.94 8.99 8.24
N SER A 183 -10.71 8.12 7.56
CA SER A 183 -10.32 7.55 6.26
C SER A 183 -10.35 8.59 5.13
N LEU A 184 -11.32 9.51 5.15
CA LEU A 184 -11.42 10.61 4.19
C LEU A 184 -10.30 11.64 4.40
N GLU A 185 -9.98 11.96 5.66
CA GLU A 185 -8.82 12.80 6.00
C GLU A 185 -7.51 12.16 5.52
N THR A 186 -7.39 10.83 5.69
CA THR A 186 -6.25 10.07 5.18
C THR A 186 -6.15 10.18 3.65
N ALA A 187 -7.27 10.10 2.93
CA ALA A 187 -7.29 10.27 1.49
C ALA A 187 -6.77 11.66 1.07
N LEU A 188 -7.22 12.73 1.73
CA LEU A 188 -6.74 14.09 1.46
C LEU A 188 -5.24 14.24 1.75
N LEU A 189 -4.76 13.67 2.86
CA LEU A 189 -3.36 13.67 3.24
C LEU A 189 -2.50 12.95 2.18
N CYS A 190 -2.95 11.80 1.68
CA CYS A 190 -2.28 11.05 0.62
C CYS A 190 -2.26 11.83 -0.70
N PHE A 191 -3.38 12.42 -1.12
CA PHE A 191 -3.45 13.22 -2.36
C PHE A 191 -2.59 14.48 -2.30
N ALA A 192 -2.48 15.08 -1.11
CA ALA A 192 -1.55 16.19 -0.85
C ALA A 192 -0.07 15.78 -0.89
N GLY A 193 0.23 14.48 -0.92
CA GLY A 193 1.59 13.95 -0.90
C GLY A 193 2.26 13.98 0.47
N ALA A 194 1.47 14.08 1.54
CA ALA A 194 1.95 14.14 2.92
C ALA A 194 2.01 12.76 3.61
N ASP A 195 1.79 11.67 2.85
CA ASP A 195 1.84 10.29 3.34
C ASP A 195 3.17 9.63 2.97
N GLY A 196 4.22 9.90 3.75
CA GLY A 196 5.55 9.35 3.55
C GLY A 196 6.65 10.14 4.25
N PRO A 197 7.90 9.63 4.25
CA PRO A 197 9.03 10.31 4.85
C PRO A 197 9.38 11.64 4.17
N GLU A 198 10.02 12.55 4.93
CA GLU A 198 10.56 13.81 4.41
C GLU A 198 11.85 13.58 3.59
N ASP A 199 11.71 13.03 2.39
CA ASP A 199 12.84 12.56 1.56
C ASP A 199 12.83 13.10 0.12
N SER A 200 12.02 14.12 -0.14
CA SER A 200 11.82 14.77 -1.45
C SER A 200 11.24 13.91 -2.58
N GLN A 201 10.83 12.66 -2.31
CA GLN A 201 10.16 11.86 -3.34
C GLN A 201 8.82 12.51 -3.75
N PRO A 202 8.50 12.56 -5.06
CA PRO A 202 7.22 13.10 -5.51
C PRO A 202 6.06 12.18 -5.11
N ARG A 203 5.15 12.67 -4.26
CA ARG A 203 3.99 11.92 -3.74
C ARG A 203 2.64 12.53 -4.13
N GLY A 204 1.58 11.75 -3.95
CA GLY A 204 0.20 12.14 -4.20
C GLY A 204 -0.04 12.65 -5.62
N THR A 205 -0.91 13.64 -5.77
CA THR A 205 -1.25 14.23 -7.07
C THR A 205 -0.03 14.89 -7.73
N ALA A 206 0.85 15.50 -6.94
CA ALA A 206 2.09 16.10 -7.44
C ALA A 206 3.01 15.03 -8.04
N GLY A 207 3.06 13.84 -7.45
CA GLY A 207 3.80 12.69 -7.98
C GLY A 207 3.35 12.28 -9.38
N MET A 208 2.04 12.27 -9.66
CA MET A 208 1.53 11.93 -11.01
C MET A 208 1.93 13.00 -12.05
N THR A 209 2.00 14.26 -11.62
CA THR A 209 2.48 15.37 -12.46
C THR A 209 3.97 15.21 -12.74
N ALA A 210 4.78 14.93 -11.72
CA ALA A 210 6.21 14.66 -11.87
C ALA A 210 6.46 13.44 -12.78
N TRP A 211 5.64 12.40 -12.68
CA TRP A 211 5.75 11.21 -13.55
C TRP A 211 5.47 11.56 -15.01
N ALA A 212 4.48 12.42 -15.28
CA ALA A 212 4.22 12.92 -16.62
C ALA A 212 5.39 13.74 -17.18
N GLU A 213 6.02 14.59 -16.36
CA GLU A 213 7.20 15.38 -16.73
C GLU A 213 8.41 14.50 -17.04
N VAL A 214 8.66 13.49 -16.22
CA VAL A 214 9.70 12.48 -16.44
C VAL A 214 9.50 11.79 -17.80
N LEU A 215 8.28 11.35 -18.10
CA LEU A 215 7.98 10.71 -19.39
C LEU A 215 8.17 11.66 -20.57
N GLU A 216 7.88 12.95 -20.46
CA GLU A 216 8.16 13.88 -21.55
C GLU A 216 9.63 14.27 -21.69
N GLY A 217 10.37 14.22 -20.59
CA GLY A 217 11.78 14.54 -20.54
C GLY A 217 12.70 13.41 -20.99
N GLU A 218 14.00 13.64 -20.77
CA GLU A 218 15.10 12.73 -21.09
C GLU A 218 15.49 11.83 -19.90
N ALA A 219 14.83 11.98 -18.75
CA ALA A 219 15.11 11.19 -17.57
C ALA A 219 14.88 9.69 -17.81
N GLU A 220 15.75 8.89 -17.20
CA GLU A 220 15.64 7.43 -17.25
C GLU A 220 14.42 6.98 -16.45
N VAL A 221 13.67 6.04 -17.01
CA VAL A 221 12.48 5.46 -16.39
C VAL A 221 12.71 3.98 -16.25
N ASP A 222 12.63 3.47 -15.02
CA ASP A 222 12.71 2.03 -14.80
C ASP A 222 11.49 1.37 -15.45
N ARG A 223 11.75 0.50 -16.43
CA ARG A 223 10.69 -0.10 -17.24
C ARG A 223 9.76 -1.01 -16.43
N ALA A 224 10.33 -1.84 -15.54
CA ALA A 224 9.56 -2.80 -14.76
C ALA A 224 8.80 -2.09 -13.63
N GLY A 225 9.47 -1.17 -12.95
CA GLY A 225 8.91 -0.30 -11.92
C GLY A 225 7.81 0.61 -12.45
N ASN A 226 7.93 1.18 -13.65
CA ASN A 226 6.85 1.94 -14.29
C ASN A 226 5.61 1.06 -14.52
N ALA A 227 5.79 -0.15 -15.03
CA ALA A 227 4.69 -1.10 -15.24
C ALA A 227 4.03 -1.53 -13.92
N TYR A 228 4.85 -1.82 -12.92
CA TYR A 228 4.41 -2.20 -11.58
C TYR A 228 3.62 -1.08 -10.91
N THR A 229 4.19 0.13 -10.90
CA THR A 229 3.59 1.32 -10.30
C THR A 229 2.25 1.65 -10.95
N LEU A 230 2.11 1.50 -12.27
CA LEU A 230 0.83 1.67 -12.96
C LEU A 230 -0.20 0.64 -12.51
N ALA A 231 0.18 -0.64 -12.43
CA ALA A 231 -0.71 -1.71 -12.02
C ALA A 231 -1.21 -1.52 -10.57
N VAL A 232 -0.30 -1.20 -9.65
CA VAL A 232 -0.65 -0.93 -8.25
C VAL A 232 -1.55 0.30 -8.13
N LEU A 233 -1.17 1.43 -8.75
CA LEU A 233 -1.97 2.66 -8.68
C LEU A 233 -3.38 2.44 -9.25
N GLN A 234 -3.50 1.80 -10.42
CA GLN A 234 -4.81 1.57 -11.02
C GLN A 234 -5.68 0.69 -10.13
N ALA A 235 -5.15 -0.43 -9.62
CA ALA A 235 -5.88 -1.33 -8.75
C ALA A 235 -6.32 -0.63 -7.45
N ALA A 236 -5.41 0.11 -6.81
CA ALA A 236 -5.71 0.89 -5.61
C ALA A 236 -6.82 1.92 -5.84
N ARG A 237 -6.82 2.62 -6.98
CA ARG A 237 -7.88 3.58 -7.34
C ARG A 237 -9.20 2.91 -7.69
N MET A 238 -9.20 1.69 -8.23
CA MET A 238 -10.44 0.91 -8.40
C MET A 238 -11.10 0.59 -7.06
N ASP A 239 -10.31 0.11 -6.09
CA ASP A 239 -10.77 -0.14 -4.73
C ASP A 239 -11.22 1.16 -4.04
N GLY A 240 -10.49 2.26 -4.23
CA GLY A 240 -10.88 3.58 -3.70
C GLY A 240 -12.21 4.09 -4.26
N ALA A 241 -12.45 3.97 -5.56
CA ALA A 241 -13.73 4.32 -6.16
C ALA A 241 -14.89 3.47 -5.59
N ALA A 242 -14.67 2.17 -5.41
CA ALA A 242 -15.67 1.27 -4.83
C ALA A 242 -15.97 1.64 -3.37
N PHE A 243 -14.94 1.97 -2.59
CA PHE A 243 -15.10 2.42 -1.20
C PHE A 243 -15.91 3.71 -1.07
N LEU A 244 -15.58 4.73 -1.86
CA LEU A 244 -16.32 5.99 -1.83
C LEU A 244 -17.78 5.80 -2.24
N ALA A 245 -18.05 4.93 -3.21
CA ALA A 245 -19.42 4.59 -3.62
C ALA A 245 -20.17 3.85 -2.50
N ASP A 246 -19.54 2.88 -1.85
CA ASP A 246 -20.12 2.10 -0.75
C ASP A 246 -20.50 2.99 0.45
N ILE A 247 -19.63 3.96 0.79
CA ILE A 247 -19.96 4.95 1.83
C ILE A 247 -21.08 5.89 1.37
N ALA A 248 -21.06 6.35 0.11
CA ALA A 248 -22.11 7.22 -0.43
C ALA A 248 -23.50 6.54 -0.36
N ASP A 249 -23.56 5.24 -0.62
CA ASP A 249 -24.80 4.46 -0.53
C ASP A 249 -25.22 4.22 0.93
N SER A 250 -24.25 4.12 1.85
CA SER A 250 -24.48 3.84 3.27
C SER A 250 -24.82 5.08 4.10
N ILE A 251 -24.38 6.27 3.68
CA ILE A 251 -24.55 7.54 4.41
C ILE A 251 -25.24 8.55 3.48
N PRO A 252 -26.59 8.60 3.45
CA PRO A 252 -27.35 9.42 2.51
C PRO A 252 -26.99 10.90 2.51
N ASP A 253 -26.64 11.46 3.68
CA ASP A 253 -26.25 12.87 3.82
C ASP A 253 -24.96 13.18 3.06
N LEU A 254 -24.05 12.21 2.91
CA LEU A 254 -22.78 12.37 2.20
C LEU A 254 -22.83 11.88 0.75
N ALA A 255 -23.97 11.33 0.31
CA ALA A 255 -24.10 10.65 -0.98
C ALA A 255 -23.74 11.55 -2.18
N GLY A 256 -24.08 12.84 -2.11
CA GLY A 256 -23.75 13.84 -3.13
C GLY A 256 -22.24 13.98 -3.35
N PRO A 257 -21.50 14.53 -2.37
CA PRO A 257 -20.06 14.73 -2.50
C PRO A 257 -19.28 13.40 -2.65
N LEU A 258 -19.59 12.35 -1.89
CA LEU A 258 -18.88 11.07 -2.01
C LEU A 258 -19.16 10.36 -3.33
N GLY A 259 -20.38 10.45 -3.86
CA GLY A 259 -20.70 9.97 -5.20
C GLY A 259 -19.95 10.74 -6.30
N ALA A 260 -19.72 12.04 -6.11
CA ALA A 260 -18.90 12.84 -7.02
C ALA A 260 -17.42 12.44 -6.94
N ALA A 261 -16.89 12.21 -5.73
CA ALA A 261 -15.53 11.73 -5.53
C ALA A 261 -15.32 10.34 -6.17
N ALA A 262 -16.24 9.40 -5.94
CA ALA A 262 -16.20 8.06 -6.54
C ALA A 262 -16.15 8.13 -8.07
N ARG A 263 -17.03 8.93 -8.70
CA ARG A 263 -17.01 9.13 -10.16
C ARG A 263 -15.70 9.74 -10.65
N ALA A 264 -15.15 10.72 -9.94
CA ALA A 264 -13.88 11.32 -10.31
C ALA A 264 -12.73 10.28 -10.28
N ILE A 265 -12.64 9.45 -9.24
CA ILE A 265 -11.64 8.36 -9.18
C ILE A 265 -11.91 7.30 -10.28
N GLN A 266 -13.16 7.00 -10.64
CA GLN A 266 -13.45 6.12 -11.78
C GLN A 266 -12.92 6.70 -13.10
N GLU A 267 -13.07 8.00 -13.33
CA GLU A 267 -12.49 8.67 -14.50
C GLU A 267 -10.95 8.67 -14.46
N GLN A 268 -10.34 8.77 -13.27
CA GLN A 268 -8.89 8.57 -13.10
C GLN A 268 -8.48 7.16 -13.56
N VAL A 269 -9.18 6.11 -13.12
CA VAL A 269 -8.92 4.72 -13.53
C VAL A 269 -9.03 4.56 -15.05
N LYS A 270 -10.06 5.16 -15.68
CA LYS A 270 -10.23 5.16 -17.14
C LYS A 270 -9.09 5.88 -17.85
N ALA A 271 -8.60 7.00 -17.29
CA ALA A 271 -7.48 7.72 -17.85
C ALA A 271 -6.17 6.90 -17.79
N LEU A 272 -5.97 6.10 -16.73
CA LEU A 272 -4.81 5.22 -16.56
C LEU A 272 -4.89 3.94 -17.40
N ALA A 273 -6.09 3.43 -17.71
CA ALA A 273 -6.28 2.12 -18.35
C ALA A 273 -5.47 1.90 -19.66
N PRO A 274 -5.37 2.87 -20.59
CA PRO A 274 -4.52 2.71 -21.77
C PRO A 274 -3.04 2.47 -21.44
N LEU A 275 -2.56 2.96 -20.29
CA LEU A 275 -1.16 2.84 -19.89
C LEU A 275 -0.80 1.42 -19.46
N ILE A 276 -1.75 0.66 -18.92
CA ILE A 276 -1.55 -0.75 -18.56
C ILE A 276 -1.29 -1.59 -19.80
N THR A 277 -2.01 -1.32 -20.90
CA THR A 277 -1.77 -1.95 -22.19
C THR A 277 -0.46 -1.48 -22.81
N LEU A 278 -0.11 -0.21 -22.62
CA LEU A 278 1.10 0.38 -23.17
C LEU A 278 2.38 -0.10 -22.45
N PHE A 279 2.30 -0.31 -21.13
CA PHE A 279 3.40 -0.74 -20.28
C PHE A 279 2.99 -1.95 -19.44
N PRO A 280 2.81 -3.13 -20.06
CA PRO A 280 2.27 -4.30 -19.36
C PRO A 280 3.27 -4.89 -18.36
N PHE A 281 2.86 -5.06 -17.11
CA PHE A 281 3.64 -5.75 -16.08
C PHE A 281 3.81 -7.25 -16.43
N PRO A 282 4.96 -7.90 -16.14
CA PRO A 282 6.18 -7.34 -15.53
C PRO A 282 7.15 -6.69 -16.53
N THR A 283 6.86 -6.78 -17.83
CA THR A 283 7.84 -6.40 -18.86
C THR A 283 7.89 -4.91 -19.18
N GLY A 284 6.86 -4.13 -18.86
CA GLY A 284 6.70 -2.74 -19.27
C GLY A 284 6.67 -2.48 -20.78
N GLY A 285 6.51 -3.53 -21.60
CA GLY A 285 6.53 -3.45 -23.06
C GLY A 285 7.95 -3.27 -23.61
N HIS A 286 8.29 -4.01 -24.67
CA HIS A 286 9.63 -3.96 -25.27
C HIS A 286 9.86 -2.60 -25.95
N GLY A 287 10.67 -1.73 -25.32
CA GLY A 287 11.08 -0.44 -25.87
C GLY A 287 10.03 0.67 -25.81
N ASN A 288 8.82 0.41 -25.29
CA ASN A 288 7.74 1.40 -25.25
C ASN A 288 8.10 2.62 -24.40
N VAL A 289 8.79 2.40 -23.28
CA VAL A 289 9.27 3.49 -22.39
C VAL A 289 10.33 4.37 -23.04
N ASN A 290 10.96 3.92 -24.14
CA ASN A 290 11.95 4.67 -24.91
C ASN A 290 11.37 5.32 -26.17
N ASN A 291 10.08 5.10 -26.46
CA ASN A 291 9.43 5.68 -27.63
C ASN A 291 8.85 7.08 -27.29
N PRO A 292 9.33 8.17 -27.92
CA PRO A 292 8.89 9.52 -27.58
C PRO A 292 7.39 9.78 -27.80
N GLY A 293 6.79 9.15 -28.81
CA GLY A 293 5.36 9.30 -29.09
C GLY A 293 4.50 8.65 -28.01
N LEU A 294 4.88 7.44 -27.59
CA LEU A 294 4.19 6.69 -26.54
C LEU A 294 4.37 7.36 -25.16
N ARG A 295 5.58 7.84 -24.87
CA ARG A 295 5.87 8.63 -23.66
C ARG A 295 5.00 9.88 -23.55
N ARG A 296 4.86 10.67 -24.62
CA ARG A 296 3.97 11.85 -24.64
C ARG A 296 2.50 11.48 -24.41
N ALA A 297 2.01 10.43 -25.06
CA ALA A 297 0.65 9.95 -24.85
C ALA A 297 0.42 9.52 -23.38
N ALA A 298 1.42 8.87 -22.78
CA ALA A 298 1.39 8.47 -21.38
C ALA A 298 1.38 9.66 -20.41
N ALA A 299 2.22 10.66 -20.65
CA ALA A 299 2.24 11.89 -19.88
C ALA A 299 0.89 12.63 -19.92
N MET A 300 0.25 12.72 -21.09
CA MET A 300 -1.09 13.30 -21.20
C MET A 300 -2.14 12.53 -20.39
N ALA A 301 -2.05 11.20 -20.35
CA ALA A 301 -2.95 10.37 -19.55
C ALA A 301 -2.75 10.59 -18.04
N LEU A 302 -1.49 10.64 -17.57
CA LEU A 302 -1.16 10.92 -16.18
C LEU A 302 -1.64 12.31 -15.73
N ARG A 303 -1.52 13.34 -16.58
CA ARG A 303 -2.05 14.68 -16.27
C ARG A 303 -3.58 14.70 -16.14
N ARG A 304 -4.29 13.93 -16.98
CA ARG A 304 -5.74 13.75 -16.83
C ARG A 304 -6.08 13.02 -15.53
N ALA A 305 -5.36 11.94 -15.23
CA ALA A 305 -5.51 11.21 -13.97
C ALA A 305 -5.32 12.13 -12.75
N ALA A 306 -4.27 12.96 -12.75
CA ALA A 306 -4.02 13.94 -11.69
C ALA A 306 -5.15 14.99 -11.58
N GLN A 307 -5.75 15.40 -12.70
CA GLN A 307 -6.89 16.32 -12.67
C GLN A 307 -8.13 15.68 -12.02
N HIS A 308 -8.40 14.41 -12.33
CA HIS A 308 -9.49 13.67 -11.71
C HIS A 308 -9.26 13.45 -10.21
N GLU A 309 -8.02 13.21 -9.79
CA GLU A 309 -7.68 13.12 -8.36
C GLU A 309 -7.92 14.44 -7.61
N ARG A 310 -7.58 15.60 -8.21
CA ARG A 310 -7.92 16.92 -7.63
C ARG A 310 -9.43 17.12 -7.49
N SER A 311 -10.21 16.68 -8.48
CA SER A 311 -11.67 16.75 -8.39
C SER A 311 -12.22 15.84 -7.28
N ALA A 312 -11.65 14.65 -7.11
CA ALA A 312 -12.01 13.76 -6.01
C ALA A 312 -11.64 14.37 -4.65
N ALA A 313 -10.45 14.94 -4.51
CA ALA A 313 -10.01 15.61 -3.29
C ALA A 313 -10.95 16.76 -2.89
N ALA A 314 -11.38 17.59 -3.84
CA ALA A 314 -12.33 18.68 -3.57
C ALA A 314 -13.68 18.16 -3.05
N ALA A 315 -14.20 17.09 -3.66
CA ALA A 315 -15.45 16.48 -3.23
C ALA A 315 -15.35 15.75 -1.89
N ILE A 316 -14.20 15.12 -1.59
CA ILE A 316 -13.93 14.52 -0.27
C ILE A 316 -13.87 15.61 0.81
N ALA A 317 -13.23 16.75 0.52
CA ALA A 317 -13.19 17.88 1.46
C ALA A 317 -14.59 18.45 1.74
N GLU A 318 -15.46 18.50 0.74
CA GLU A 318 -16.87 18.87 0.91
C GLU A 318 -17.60 17.88 1.83
N ALA A 319 -17.46 16.57 1.61
CA ALA A 319 -18.03 15.56 2.49
C ALA A 319 -17.51 15.67 3.93
N LEU A 320 -16.23 15.97 4.12
CA LEU A 320 -15.64 16.16 5.45
C LEU A 320 -16.20 17.37 6.19
N ALA A 321 -16.44 18.48 5.49
CA ALA A 321 -17.03 19.67 6.09
C ALA A 321 -18.43 19.40 6.66
N MET A 322 -19.18 18.45 6.08
CA MET A 322 -20.52 18.07 6.55
C MET A 322 -20.52 17.27 7.86
N PHE A 323 -19.39 16.70 8.29
CA PHE A 323 -19.29 16.10 9.63
C PHE A 323 -19.16 17.14 10.75
N ALA A 324 -18.82 18.39 10.41
CA ALA A 324 -18.63 19.47 11.38
C ALA A 324 -19.89 20.34 11.59
N GLU A 325 -20.95 20.09 10.81
CA GLU A 325 -22.25 20.77 10.89
C GLU A 325 -23.25 20.00 11.75
#